data_AF-A0A0E2Q3T3-F1
#
_entry.id   AF-A0A0E2Q3T3-F1
#
_cell.length_a   1.000
_cell.length_b   1.000
_cell.length_c   1.000
_cell.angle_alpha   90.00
_cell.angle_beta   90.00
_cell.angle_gamma   90.00
#
_symmetry.space_group_name_H-M   'P 1'
#
loop_
_entity.id
_entity.type
_entity.pdbx_description
1 polymer ?
#
loop_
_entity_poly.entity_id
_entity_poly.type
_entity_poly.pdbx_seq_one_letter_code
_entity_poly.pdbx_strand_id
1 'polypeptide(L)'
;MALEHLKEQILDLEPSKLVILIGINDIGRGYPIQDVVNRISDIIMTIRQESLYIEIYLLSIFPVSERLEHASNVKIRNNATVGELNQHKSYLV
;
A
#
# COMPACT_ATOMS: atom_id res chain seq x y z
N MET A 1 -9.93 6.98 -4.59
CA MET A 1 -8.90 6.13 -3.93
C MET A 1 -8.25 5.21 -4.97
N ALA A 2 -7.08 4.61 -4.72
CA ALA A 2 -6.38 3.78 -5.72
C ALA A 2 -7.25 2.63 -6.31
N LEU A 3 -8.16 2.07 -5.51
CA LEU A 3 -9.08 1.01 -5.93
C LEU A 3 -10.04 1.45 -7.05
N GLU A 4 -10.51 2.69 -7.03
CA GLU A 4 -11.52 3.20 -7.99
C GLU A 4 -10.98 3.30 -9.42
N HIS A 5 -9.66 3.39 -9.58
CA HIS A 5 -9.02 3.56 -10.88
C HIS A 5 -8.14 2.37 -11.28
N LEU A 6 -8.08 1.33 -10.45
CA LEU A 6 -7.25 0.14 -10.66
C LEU A 6 -7.54 -0.53 -12.01
N LYS A 7 -8.82 -0.64 -12.38
CA LYS A 7 -9.21 -1.31 -13.62
C LYS A 7 -8.73 -0.55 -14.86
N GLU A 8 -9.24 0.66 -15.04
CA GLU A 8 -9.01 1.48 -16.25
C GLU A 8 -7.55 1.92 -16.43
N GLN A 9 -6.81 2.11 -15.32
CA GLN A 9 -5.44 2.65 -15.40
C GLN A 9 -4.35 1.57 -15.38
N ILE A 10 -4.66 0.36 -14.92
CA ILE A 10 -3.65 -0.68 -14.66
C ILE A 10 -4.05 -2.01 -15.28
N LEU A 11 -5.24 -2.53 -14.98
CA LEU A 11 -5.60 -3.90 -15.38
C LEU A 11 -5.94 -4.02 -16.88
N ASP A 12 -6.59 -3.01 -17.47
CA ASP A 12 -6.91 -2.99 -18.89
C ASP A 12 -5.65 -2.94 -19.80
N LEU A 13 -4.47 -2.68 -19.22
CA LEU A 13 -3.18 -2.74 -19.90
C LEU A 13 -2.56 -4.16 -19.93
N GLU A 14 -3.22 -5.14 -19.30
CA GLU A 14 -2.80 -6.55 -19.21
C GLU A 14 -1.33 -6.74 -18.76
N PRO A 15 -0.91 -6.16 -17.62
CA PRO A 15 0.47 -6.22 -17.18
C PRO A 15 0.86 -7.64 -16.73
N SER A 16 2.03 -8.13 -17.12
CA SER A 16 2.55 -9.39 -16.60
C SER A 16 3.00 -9.30 -15.13
N LYS A 17 3.37 -8.09 -14.67
CA LYS A 17 3.93 -7.84 -13.33
C LYS A 17 3.41 -6.51 -12.78
N LEU A 18 3.09 -6.48 -11.48
CA LEU A 18 2.71 -5.27 -10.75
C LEU A 18 3.58 -5.08 -9.51
N VAL A 19 4.23 -3.93 -9.41
CA VAL A 19 4.99 -3.52 -8.23
C VAL A 19 4.18 -2.48 -7.47
N ILE A 20 3.77 -2.79 -6.24
CA ILE A 20 2.82 -1.99 -5.48
C ILE A 20 3.50 -1.43 -4.22
N LEU A 21 3.63 -0.11 -4.16
CA LEU A 21 4.10 0.62 -2.99
C LEU A 21 3.02 1.61 -2.52
N ILE A 22 2.17 1.15 -1.61
CA ILE A 22 1.04 1.92 -1.05
C ILE A 22 0.96 1.79 0.47
N GLY A 23 0.25 2.73 1.10
CA GLY A 23 -0.11 2.73 2.54
C GLY A 23 0.42 3.91 3.36
N ILE A 24 1.52 4.56 2.95
CA ILE A 24 2.13 5.64 3.76
C ILE A 24 1.25 6.89 3.86
N ASN A 25 0.44 7.16 2.84
CA ASN A 25 -0.48 8.29 2.85
C ASN A 25 -1.73 8.01 3.69
N ASP A 26 -2.14 6.75 3.80
CA ASP A 26 -3.23 6.34 4.68
C ASP A 26 -2.84 6.49 6.15
N ILE A 27 -1.62 6.09 6.51
CA ILE A 27 -1.02 6.43 7.82
C ILE A 27 -1.01 7.94 8.02
N GLY A 28 -0.57 8.69 7.02
CA GLY A 28 -0.52 10.16 7.06
C GLY A 28 -1.88 10.86 7.17
N ARG A 29 -2.99 10.16 6.87
CA ARG A 29 -4.37 10.61 7.06
C ARG A 29 -4.98 10.13 8.38
N GLY A 30 -4.27 9.29 9.13
CA GLY A 30 -4.72 8.79 10.44
C GLY A 30 -5.75 7.67 10.35
N TYR A 31 -5.82 6.95 9.22
CA TYR A 31 -6.68 5.79 9.14
C TYR A 31 -6.20 4.67 10.07
N PRO A 32 -7.12 3.91 10.70
CA PRO A 32 -6.77 2.71 11.46
C PRO A 32 -5.99 1.72 10.60
N ILE A 33 -4.94 1.11 11.15
CA ILE A 33 -4.09 0.17 10.41
C ILE A 33 -4.90 -0.96 9.78
N GLN A 34 -5.87 -1.51 10.52
CA GLN A 34 -6.72 -2.58 10.01
C GLN A 34 -7.51 -2.15 8.76
N ASP A 35 -8.02 -0.91 8.71
CA ASP A 35 -8.73 -0.40 7.53
C ASP A 35 -7.80 -0.26 6.33
N VAL A 36 -6.53 0.12 6.56
CA VAL A 36 -5.51 0.20 5.51
C VAL A 36 -5.17 -1.19 4.99
N VAL A 37 -4.97 -2.16 5.88
CA VAL A 37 -4.70 -3.56 5.54
C VAL A 37 -5.86 -4.14 4.72
N ASN A 38 -7.11 -3.93 5.15
CA ASN A 38 -8.29 -4.40 4.44
C ASN A 38 -8.36 -3.80 3.02
N ARG A 39 -8.16 -2.48 2.87
CA ARG A 39 -8.13 -1.86 1.53
C ARG A 39 -7.02 -2.39 0.63
N ILE A 40 -5.82 -2.67 1.17
CA ILE A 40 -4.74 -3.26 0.40
C ILE A 40 -5.10 -4.70 -0.01
N SER A 41 -5.72 -5.47 0.89
CA SER A 41 -6.24 -6.81 0.60
C SER A 41 -7.27 -6.76 -0.53
N ASP A 42 -8.21 -5.83 -0.49
CA ASP A 42 -9.23 -5.67 -1.53
C ASP A 42 -8.61 -5.36 -2.91
N ILE A 43 -7.57 -4.53 -2.95
CA ILE A 43 -6.80 -4.25 -4.18
C ILE A 43 -6.17 -5.55 -4.70
N ILE A 44 -5.48 -6.30 -3.85
CA ILE A 44 -4.81 -7.55 -4.25
C ILE A 44 -5.83 -8.59 -4.73
N MET A 45 -6.94 -8.75 -4.00
CA MET A 45 -8.01 -9.65 -4.40
C MET A 45 -8.62 -9.26 -5.74
N THR A 46 -8.83 -7.96 -5.99
CA THR A 46 -9.34 -7.45 -7.27
C THR A 46 -8.38 -7.78 -8.42
N ILE A 47 -7.07 -7.57 -8.24
CA ILE A 47 -6.05 -7.94 -9.24
C ILE A 47 -6.10 -9.46 -9.51
N ARG A 48 -6.17 -10.29 -8.46
CA ARG A 48 -6.21 -11.76 -8.58
C ARG A 48 -7.49 -12.27 -9.23
N GLN A 49 -8.62 -11.60 -9.02
CA GLN A 49 -9.89 -11.93 -9.67
C GLN A 49 -9.85 -11.63 -11.17
N GLU A 50 -9.17 -10.55 -11.58
CA GLU A 50 -9.00 -10.22 -12.99
C GLU A 50 -8.03 -11.19 -13.67
N SER A 51 -6.88 -11.48 -13.05
CA SER A 51 -5.92 -12.44 -13.58
C SER A 51 -5.01 -13.04 -12.52
N LEU A 52 -5.00 -14.37 -12.47
CA LEU A 52 -4.08 -15.14 -11.62
C LEU A 52 -2.63 -15.13 -12.13
N TYR A 53 -2.40 -14.75 -13.39
CA TYR A 53 -1.08 -14.76 -14.03
C TYR A 53 -0.25 -13.51 -13.73
N ILE A 54 -0.86 -12.46 -13.19
CA ILE A 54 -0.14 -11.24 -12.83
C ILE A 54 0.74 -11.53 -11.60
N GLU A 55 2.05 -11.36 -11.73
CA GLU A 55 2.95 -11.42 -10.59
C GLU A 55 2.85 -10.13 -9.77
N ILE A 56 2.54 -10.23 -8.48
CA ILE A 56 2.38 -9.07 -7.60
C ILE A 56 3.58 -8.98 -6.66
N TYR A 57 4.25 -7.83 -6.68
CA TYR A 57 5.33 -7.47 -5.76
C TYR A 57 4.83 -6.37 -4.83
N LEU A 58 4.35 -6.76 -3.64
CA LEU A 58 3.91 -5.80 -2.62
C LEU A 58 5.12 -5.33 -1.80
N LEU A 59 5.57 -4.11 -2.03
CA LEU A 59 6.75 -3.58 -1.35
C LEU A 59 6.44 -3.09 0.06
N SER A 60 7.40 -3.30 0.96
CA SER A 60 7.42 -2.64 2.26
C SER A 60 7.47 -1.12 2.08
N ILE A 61 6.73 -0.42 2.93
CA ILE A 61 6.75 1.04 3.02
C ILE A 61 8.09 1.47 3.62
N PHE A 62 8.67 2.51 3.02
CA PHE A 62 9.93 3.08 3.49
C PHE A 62 9.80 3.74 4.87
N PRO A 63 10.87 3.72 5.68
CA PRO A 63 10.90 4.48 6.93
C PRO A 63 10.76 5.97 6.67
N VAL A 64 10.19 6.67 7.63
CA VAL A 64 10.13 8.13 7.64
C VAL A 64 11.29 8.70 8.44
N SER A 65 11.74 9.90 8.08
CA SER A 65 12.82 10.55 8.80
C SER A 65 12.37 11.01 10.18
N GLU A 66 13.25 10.85 11.18
CA GLU A 66 13.03 11.32 12.55
C GLU A 66 13.65 12.70 12.81
N ARG A 67 14.25 13.31 11.77
CA ARG A 67 14.86 14.65 11.89
C ARG A 67 13.80 15.74 11.94
N LEU A 68 14.00 16.70 12.84
CA LEU A 68 13.09 17.84 13.05
C LEU A 68 12.85 18.67 11.77
N GLU A 69 13.88 18.82 10.93
CA GLU A 69 13.79 19.53 9.65
C GLU A 69 12.79 18.90 8.65
N HIS A 70 12.39 17.65 8.88
CA HIS A 70 11.40 16.95 8.04
C HIS A 70 10.02 16.80 8.71
N ALA A 71 9.82 17.32 9.93
CA ALA A 71 8.61 17.12 10.70
C ALA A 71 7.33 17.59 9.96
N SER A 72 7.43 18.66 9.15
CA SER A 72 6.32 19.18 8.33
C SER A 72 5.84 18.19 7.26
N ASN A 73 6.75 17.36 6.73
CA ASN A 73 6.44 16.33 5.74
C ASN A 73 5.97 15.03 6.41
N VAL A 74 6.61 14.65 7.50
CA VAL A 74 6.35 13.40 8.23
C VAL A 74 5.00 13.45 8.94
N LYS A 75 4.68 14.57 9.60
CA LYS A 75 3.43 14.81 10.33
C LYS A 75 3.18 13.70 11.36
N ILE A 76 2.06 12.98 11.23
CA ILE A 76 1.66 11.90 12.13
C ILE A 76 2.29 10.54 11.78
N ARG A 77 3.01 10.44 10.66
CA ARG A 77 3.68 9.20 10.27
C ARG A 77 4.83 8.92 11.23
N ASN A 78 4.99 7.66 11.63
CA ASN A 78 6.08 7.23 12.49
C ASN A 78 6.54 5.82 12.10
N ASN A 79 7.77 5.48 12.46
CA ASN A 79 8.38 4.20 12.06
C ASN A 79 7.76 2.98 12.76
N ALA A 80 7.10 3.14 13.91
CA ALA A 80 6.40 2.05 14.58
C ALA A 80 5.16 1.61 13.78
N THR A 81 4.30 2.57 13.40
CA THR A 81 3.12 2.30 12.56
C THR A 81 3.51 1.83 11.16
N VAL A 82 4.62 2.32 10.60
CA VAL A 82 5.17 1.81 9.33
C VAL A 82 5.60 0.34 9.47
N GLY A 83 6.28 -0.01 10.57
CA GLY A 83 6.69 -1.38 10.87
C GLY A 83 5.50 -2.32 11.01
N GLU A 84 4.48 -1.90 11.77
CA GLU A 84 3.22 -2.64 11.96
C GLU A 84 2.52 -2.91 10.61
N LEU A 85 2.35 -1.89 9.77
CA LEU A 85 1.73 -2.07 8.46
C LEU A 85 2.57 -2.98 7.55
N ASN A 86 3.90 -2.87 7.58
CA ASN A 86 4.78 -3.75 6.82
C ASN A 86 4.67 -5.22 7.27
N GLN A 87 4.52 -5.47 8.57
CA GLN A 87 4.30 -6.81 9.10
C GLN A 87 2.97 -7.38 8.62
N HIS A 88 1.88 -6.62 8.62
CA HIS A 88 0.62 -7.10 8.04
C HIS A 88 0.73 -7.37 6.53
N LYS A 89 1.42 -6.50 5.79
CA LYS A 89 1.59 -6.64 4.34
C LYS A 89 2.36 -7.90 3.93
N SER A 90 3.27 -8.43 4.76
CA SER A 90 4.00 -9.66 4.43
C SER A 90 3.12 -10.91 4.34
N TYR A 91 1.87 -10.84 4.81
CA TYR A 91 0.90 -11.94 4.74
C TYR A 91 -0.12 -11.79 3.62
N LEU A 92 -0.04 -10.75 2.78
CA LEU A 92 -1.05 -10.44 1.77
C LEU A 92 -0.73 -10.95 0.34
N VAL A 93 0.52 -11.31 0.07
CA VAL A 93 0.98 -11.79 -1.26
C VAL A 93 1.78 -13.07 -1.15
#